data_AF-A0A7W1LGH6-F1
#
_entry.id   AF-A0A7W1LGH6-F1
#
_cell.length_a   1.000
_cell.length_b   1.000
_cell.length_c   1.000
_cell.angle_alpha   90.00
_cell.angle_beta   90.00
_cell.angle_gamma   90.00
#
_symmetry.space_group_name_H-M   'P 1'
#
loop_
_entity.id
_entity.type
_entity.pdbx_description
1 polymer ?
#
loop_
_entity_poly.entity_id
_entity_poly.type
_entity_poly.pdbx_seq_one_letter_code
_entity_poly.pdbx_strand_id
1 'polypeptide(L)'
;MREDAGMLGIGVEPSFAIGQRMLLLETDEGNVLWDMVPLVDAAALEAVRARGEVRAIAISHPHYYSGMVEWSRALSKIQEDEVPILLHEADSEWIMRPDPTIELWSGETKELFGGATLLRLGGHF
;
A
#
# COMPACT_ATOMS: atom_id res chain seq x y z
N MET A 1 11.80 1.14 11.07
CA MET A 1 11.28 -0.19 10.69
C MET A 1 11.18 -1.04 11.94
N ARG A 2 10.09 -1.81 12.10
CA ARG A 2 9.90 -2.74 13.22
C ARG A 2 8.96 -3.87 12.81
N GLU A 3 9.07 -5.03 13.45
CA GLU A 3 8.04 -6.07 13.35
C GLU A 3 6.77 -5.62 14.08
N ASP A 4 5.60 -5.87 13.48
CA ASP A 4 4.29 -5.47 14.00
C ASP A 4 3.27 -6.55 13.60
N ALA A 5 2.77 -7.30 14.59
CA ALA A 5 1.88 -8.45 14.38
C ALA A 5 2.40 -9.50 13.37
N GLY A 6 3.72 -9.66 13.26
CA GLY A 6 4.37 -10.60 12.31
C GLY A 6 4.55 -10.04 10.90
N MET A 7 4.30 -8.74 10.71
CA MET A 7 4.55 -8.02 9.45
C MET A 7 5.65 -6.97 9.65
N LEU A 8 6.36 -6.65 8.57
CA LEU A 8 7.27 -5.51 8.58
C LEU A 8 6.48 -4.20 8.56
N GLY A 9 6.59 -3.42 9.63
CA GLY A 9 6.11 -2.05 9.71
C GLY A 9 7.17 -1.02 9.32
N ILE A 10 6.83 -0.16 8.37
CA ILE A 10 7.70 0.91 7.85
C ILE A 10 7.02 2.25 8.13
N GLY A 11 7.69 3.11 8.91
CA GLY A 11 7.25 4.44 9.29
C GLY A 11 8.36 5.46 9.11
N VAL A 12 8.04 6.74 9.26
CA VAL A 12 8.98 7.86 9.09
C VAL A 12 9.52 8.32 10.44
N GLU A 13 10.82 8.62 10.51
CA GLU A 13 11.49 9.20 11.67
C GLU A 13 12.18 10.54 11.30
N PRO A 14 11.92 11.65 12.02
CA PRO A 14 10.97 11.78 13.12
C PRO A 14 9.52 11.54 12.69
N SER A 15 8.66 11.19 13.64
CA SER A 15 7.23 10.97 13.37
C SER A 15 6.64 12.17 12.64
N PHE A 16 5.93 11.90 11.55
CA PHE A 16 5.30 12.92 10.72
C PHE A 16 3.78 12.75 10.70
N ALA A 17 3.04 13.86 10.70
CA ALA A 17 1.58 13.89 10.74
C ALA A 17 1.00 12.98 11.85
N ILE A 18 0.15 12.01 11.49
CA ILE A 18 -0.48 11.09 12.43
C ILE A 18 0.45 9.94 12.89
N GLY A 19 1.72 9.94 12.49
CA GLY A 19 2.67 8.88 12.84
C GLY A 19 2.33 7.54 12.19
N GLN A 20 1.76 7.57 10.98
CA GLN A 20 1.38 6.37 10.25
C GLN A 20 2.56 5.47 9.89
N ARG A 21 2.24 4.20 9.67
CA ARG A 21 3.13 3.21 9.09
C ARG A 21 2.42 2.49 7.95
N MET A 22 3.18 2.05 6.97
CA MET A 22 2.72 1.00 6.06
C MET A 22 3.16 -0.37 6.59
N LEU A 23 2.43 -1.41 6.23
CA LEU A 23 2.74 -2.79 6.57
C LEU A 23 3.04 -3.58 5.30
N LEU A 24 4.05 -4.44 5.33
CA LEU A 24 4.30 -5.41 4.27
C LEU A 24 3.66 -6.74 4.66
N LEU A 25 2.64 -7.14 3.92
CA LEU A 25 2.05 -8.48 3.99
C LEU A 25 2.80 -9.38 2.99
N GLU A 26 3.55 -10.34 3.53
CA GLU A 26 4.33 -11.30 2.73
C GLU A 26 3.49 -12.54 2.40
N THR A 27 3.48 -12.97 1.13
CA THR A 27 2.79 -14.19 0.69
C THR A 27 3.66 -14.97 -0.30
N ASP A 28 3.35 -16.26 -0.48
CA ASP A 28 4.06 -17.12 -1.44
C ASP A 28 3.84 -16.74 -2.91
N GLU A 29 2.88 -15.85 -3.20
CA GLU A 29 2.53 -15.39 -4.56
C GLU A 29 2.89 -13.92 -4.82
N GLY A 30 3.69 -13.31 -3.93
CA GLY A 30 4.06 -11.89 -3.96
C GLY A 30 3.50 -11.11 -2.77
N ASN A 31 3.94 -9.87 -2.59
CA ASN A 31 3.63 -9.10 -1.38
C ASN A 31 2.58 -8.01 -1.64
N VAL A 32 1.86 -7.64 -0.57
CA VAL A 32 0.97 -6.47 -0.56
C VAL A 32 1.54 -5.43 0.41
N LEU A 33 1.66 -4.18 -0.04
CA LEU A 33 1.86 -3.04 0.86
C LEU A 33 0.50 -2.51 1.31
N TRP A 34 0.28 -2.51 2.62
CA TRP A 34 -0.95 -2.04 3.25
C TRP A 34 -0.77 -0.64 3.84
N ASP A 35 -1.71 0.25 3.51
CA ASP A 35 -1.65 1.70 3.78
C ASP A 35 -0.38 2.34 3.20
N MET A 36 -0.10 3.60 3.54
CA MET A 36 1.05 4.29 2.95
C MET A 36 1.66 5.39 3.82
N VAL A 37 2.98 5.48 3.75
CA VAL A 37 3.76 6.60 4.29
C VAL A 37 4.01 7.67 3.21
N PRO A 38 4.10 8.95 3.57
CA PRO A 38 4.19 10.04 2.58
C PRO A 38 5.55 10.17 1.90
N LEU A 39 6.58 9.48 2.39
CA LEU A 39 7.96 9.59 1.92
C LEU A 39 8.42 8.27 1.31
N VAL A 40 8.95 8.33 0.08
CA VAL A 40 9.73 7.24 -0.51
C VAL A 40 11.19 7.48 -0.17
N ASP A 41 11.83 6.48 0.44
CA ASP A 41 13.27 6.51 0.73
C ASP A 41 13.95 5.25 0.17
N ALA A 42 15.22 5.36 -0.22
CA ALA A 42 15.96 4.28 -0.86
C ALA A 42 16.19 3.07 0.07
N ALA A 43 16.39 3.30 1.37
CA ALA A 43 16.56 2.23 2.34
C ALA A 43 15.24 1.48 2.59
N ALA A 44 14.10 2.18 2.59
CA ALA A 44 12.78 1.56 2.68
C ALA A 44 12.40 0.79 1.42
N LEU A 45 12.70 1.31 0.23
CA LEU A 45 12.55 0.54 -1.01
C LEU A 45 13.39 -0.74 -0.99
N GLU A 46 14.65 -0.65 -0.57
CA GLU A 46 15.53 -1.82 -0.49
C GLU A 46 15.04 -2.83 0.57
N ALA A 47 14.56 -2.36 1.72
CA ALA A 47 14.00 -3.23 2.75
C ALA A 47 12.74 -3.98 2.28
N VAL A 48 11.88 -3.32 1.49
CA VAL A 48 10.72 -3.96 0.85
C VAL A 48 11.19 -4.98 -0.18
N ARG A 49 12.09 -4.58 -1.09
CA ARG A 49 12.63 -5.45 -2.16
C ARG A 49 13.32 -6.69 -1.62
N ALA A 50 14.08 -6.57 -0.53
CA ALA A 50 14.78 -7.69 0.10
C ALA A 50 13.84 -8.78 0.62
N ARG A 51 12.53 -8.48 0.77
CA ARG A 51 11.48 -9.41 1.19
C ARG A 51 10.62 -9.93 0.03
N GLY A 52 10.95 -9.58 -1.20
CA GLY A 52 10.25 -10.05 -2.40
C GLY A 52 9.46 -8.97 -3.12
N GLU A 53 8.90 -9.33 -4.27
CA GLU A 53 8.18 -8.42 -5.16
C GLU A 53 6.85 -7.97 -4.56
N VAL A 54 6.50 -6.70 -4.76
CA VAL A 54 5.21 -6.15 -4.34
C VAL A 54 4.27 -6.18 -5.54
N ARG A 55 3.19 -6.96 -5.46
CA ARG A 55 2.23 -7.07 -6.57
C ARG A 55 1.06 -6.12 -6.46
N ALA A 56 0.84 -5.51 -5.29
CA ALA A 56 -0.18 -4.48 -5.11
C ALA A 56 0.10 -3.60 -3.89
N ILE A 57 -0.35 -2.35 -3.96
CA ILE A 57 -0.59 -1.49 -2.80
C ILE A 57 -2.09 -1.52 -2.53
N ALA A 58 -2.51 -1.79 -1.30
CA ALA A 58 -3.89 -1.69 -0.87
C ALA A 58 -4.00 -0.66 0.26
N ILE A 59 -4.96 0.26 0.15
CA ILE A 59 -5.12 1.34 1.11
C ILE A 59 -6.47 1.25 1.78
N SER A 60 -6.49 1.35 3.11
CA SER A 60 -7.70 1.20 3.89
C SER A 60 -8.67 2.37 3.78
N HIS A 61 -8.17 3.61 3.72
CA HIS A 61 -8.97 4.82 3.66
C HIS A 61 -8.15 6.07 3.23
N PRO A 62 -8.81 7.19 2.84
CA PRO A 62 -8.19 8.36 2.22
C PRO A 62 -7.01 9.04 2.93
N HIS A 63 -6.88 8.95 4.26
CA HIS A 63 -5.77 9.57 5.00
C HIS A 63 -4.38 9.06 4.57
N TYR A 64 -4.33 7.89 3.95
CA TYR A 64 -3.10 7.28 3.48
C TYR A 64 -2.79 7.54 2.01
N TYR A 65 -3.56 8.37 1.28
CA TYR A 65 -3.34 8.57 -0.16
C TYR A 65 -2.10 9.40 -0.51
N SER A 66 -1.43 10.03 0.47
CA SER A 66 -0.36 11.01 0.20
C SER A 66 0.80 10.46 -0.63
N GLY A 67 1.37 9.31 -0.24
CA GLY A 67 2.57 8.75 -0.87
C GLY A 67 2.28 7.71 -1.95
N MET A 68 1.03 7.31 -2.15
CA MET A 68 0.68 6.08 -2.87
C MET A 68 1.20 6.03 -4.32
N VAL A 69 1.07 7.14 -5.05
CA VAL A 69 1.52 7.23 -6.45
C VAL A 69 3.04 7.12 -6.55
N GLU A 70 3.76 7.73 -5.61
CA GLU A 70 5.23 7.74 -5.68
C GLU A 70 5.82 6.41 -5.27
N TRP A 71 5.18 5.72 -4.31
CA TRP A 71 5.53 4.36 -3.94
C TRP A 71 5.26 3.38 -5.07
N SER A 72 4.07 3.42 -5.68
CA SER A 72 3.75 2.61 -6.86
C SER A 72 4.81 2.79 -7.95
N ARG A 73 5.07 4.03 -8.38
CA ARG A 73 6.07 4.34 -9.40
C ARG A 73 7.50 3.94 -9.03
N ALA A 74 7.88 4.06 -7.76
CA ALA A 74 9.21 3.69 -7.32
C ALA A 74 9.41 2.17 -7.32
N LEU A 75 8.40 1.41 -6.87
CA LEU A 75 8.41 -0.05 -6.90
C LEU A 75 8.39 -0.57 -8.35
N SER A 76 7.50 -0.04 -9.20
CA SER A 76 7.43 -0.41 -10.63
C SER A 76 8.74 -0.19 -11.40
N LYS A 77 9.68 0.63 -10.90
CA LYS A 77 11.00 0.84 -11.52
C LYS A 77 12.03 -0.21 -11.12
N ILE A 78 11.80 -0.97 -10.06
CA ILE A 78 12.77 -1.90 -9.46
C ILE A 78 12.32 -3.36 -9.52
N GLN A 79 11.20 -3.64 -10.18
CA GLN A 79 10.64 -4.98 -10.43
C GLN A 79 10.09 -5.08 -11.86
N GLU A 80 9.68 -6.28 -12.30
CA GLU A 80 9.21 -6.53 -13.67
C GLU A 80 7.82 -5.94 -13.93
N ASP A 81 6.87 -6.17 -13.00
CA ASP A 81 5.48 -5.76 -13.15
C ASP A 81 5.18 -4.40 -12.50
N GLU A 82 4.25 -3.66 -13.09
CA GLU A 82 3.70 -2.43 -12.49
C GLU A 82 2.94 -2.75 -11.19
N VAL A 83 3.08 -1.89 -10.18
CA VAL A 83 2.42 -2.05 -8.88
C VAL A 83 1.13 -1.22 -8.82
N PRO A 84 -0.06 -1.83 -8.99
CA PRO A 84 -1.32 -1.12 -8.89
C PRO A 84 -1.63 -0.67 -7.46
N ILE A 85 -2.43 0.39 -7.36
CA ILE A 85 -2.94 0.95 -6.11
C ILE A 85 -4.43 0.62 -6.05
N LEU A 86 -4.80 -0.28 -5.16
CA LEU A 86 -6.17 -0.76 -4.98
C LEU A 86 -6.90 0.17 -4.00
N LEU A 87 -7.88 0.91 -4.51
CA LEU A 87 -8.75 1.80 -3.73
C LEU A 87 -10.22 1.39 -3.86
N HIS A 88 -11.01 1.50 -2.80
CA HIS A 88 -12.44 1.23 -2.91
C HIS A 88 -13.14 2.39 -3.65
N GLU A 89 -14.10 2.10 -4.53
CA GLU A 89 -14.78 3.11 -5.36
C GLU A 89 -15.54 4.17 -4.54
N ALA A 90 -15.99 3.79 -3.35
CA ALA A 90 -16.66 4.71 -2.41
C ALA A 90 -15.76 5.86 -1.96
N ASP A 91 -14.44 5.69 -2.04
CA ASP A 91 -13.47 6.72 -1.69
C ASP A 91 -13.01 7.56 -2.89
N SER A 92 -13.62 7.35 -4.07
CA SER A 92 -13.16 7.98 -5.32
C SER A 92 -13.15 9.51 -5.28
N GLU A 93 -14.06 10.14 -4.53
CA GLU A 93 -14.08 11.60 -4.37
C GLU A 93 -12.85 12.16 -3.64
N TRP A 94 -12.17 11.33 -2.85
CA TRP A 94 -10.98 11.72 -2.09
C TRP A 94 -9.67 11.54 -2.88
N ILE A 95 -9.74 11.05 -4.11
CA ILE A 95 -8.59 10.89 -4.98
C ILE A 95 -8.21 12.26 -5.56
N MET A 96 -7.33 12.97 -4.86
CA MET A 96 -6.87 14.30 -5.25
C MET A 96 -5.81 14.29 -6.36
N ARG A 97 -5.17 13.14 -6.58
CA ARG A 97 -4.15 12.94 -7.62
C ARG A 97 -4.48 11.66 -8.39
N PRO A 98 -5.22 11.76 -9.51
CA PRO A 98 -5.45 10.61 -10.36
C PRO A 98 -4.14 10.12 -10.98
N ASP A 99 -4.02 8.81 -11.14
CA ASP A 99 -2.87 8.14 -11.75
C ASP A 99 -3.36 6.84 -12.40
N PRO A 100 -2.83 6.43 -13.58
CA PRO A 100 -3.26 5.21 -14.26
C PRO A 100 -3.03 3.92 -13.46
N THR A 101 -2.14 3.95 -12.46
CA THR A 101 -1.90 2.81 -11.56
C THR A 101 -3.00 2.60 -10.53
N ILE A 102 -3.94 3.55 -10.38
CA ILE A 102 -5.05 3.44 -9.44
C ILE A 102 -6.13 2.54 -10.03
N GLU A 103 -6.40 1.44 -9.34
CA GLU A 103 -7.49 0.52 -9.65
C GLU A 103 -8.58 0.64 -8.60
N LEU A 104 -9.77 1.08 -9.04
CA LEU A 104 -10.94 1.08 -8.19
C LEU A 104 -11.53 -0.33 -8.10
N TRP A 105 -11.85 -0.75 -6.88
CA TRP A 105 -12.62 -1.96 -6.62
C TRP A 105 -13.94 -1.67 -5.90
N SER A 106 -14.89 -2.58 -6.03
CA SER A 106 -16.26 -2.42 -5.54
C SER A 106 -16.73 -3.66 -4.77
N GLY A 107 -17.83 -3.48 -4.04
CA GLY A 107 -18.47 -4.53 -3.25
C GLY A 107 -17.90 -4.65 -1.83
N GLU A 108 -18.36 -5.67 -1.11
CA GLU A 108 -17.99 -5.84 0.31
C GLU A 108 -16.62 -6.48 0.50
N THR A 109 -16.12 -7.19 -0.51
CA THR A 109 -14.86 -7.95 -0.45
C THR A 109 -14.17 -8.01 -1.81
N LYS A 110 -12.83 -8.03 -1.82
CA LYS A 110 -12.01 -8.34 -3.01
C LYS A 110 -10.93 -9.35 -2.66
N GLU A 111 -10.98 -10.51 -3.31
CA GLU A 111 -9.90 -11.50 -3.22
C GLU A 111 -8.63 -10.99 -3.92
N LEU A 112 -7.49 -11.24 -3.28
CA LEU A 112 -6.16 -11.02 -3.80
C LEU A 112 -5.42 -12.37 -3.92
N PHE A 113 -4.21 -12.33 -4.44
CA PHE A 113 -3.30 -13.47 -4.45
C PHE A 113 -2.86 -13.87 -3.03
N GLY A 114 -2.29 -15.06 -2.87
CA GLY A 114 -1.73 -15.50 -1.59
C GLY A 114 -2.77 -15.70 -0.49
N GLY A 115 -4.04 -15.88 -0.85
CA GLY A 115 -5.16 -16.06 0.08
C GLY A 115 -5.54 -14.82 0.89
N ALA A 116 -5.08 -13.62 0.48
CA ALA A 116 -5.44 -12.37 1.12
C ALA A 116 -6.78 -11.84 0.57
N THR A 117 -7.59 -11.23 1.44
CA THR A 117 -8.89 -10.66 1.08
C THR A 117 -9.00 -9.24 1.63
N LEU A 118 -9.34 -8.28 0.76
CA LEU A 118 -9.76 -6.94 1.19
C LEU A 118 -11.21 -6.98 1.63
N LEU A 119 -11.50 -6.34 2.77
CA LEU A 119 -12.85 -6.19 3.30
C LEU A 119 -13.21 -4.71 3.31
N ARG A 120 -14.36 -4.36 2.74
CA ARG A 120 -14.95 -3.03 2.85
C ARG A 120 -15.63 -2.95 4.20
N LEU A 121 -14.92 -2.43 5.19
CA LEU A 121 -15.48 -2.19 6.50
C LEU A 121 -16.00 -0.75 6.54
N GLY A 122 -17.23 -0.54 7.02
CA GLY A 122 -17.70 0.82 7.32
C GLY A 122 -16.85 1.46 8.41
N GLY A 123 -16.76 2.79 8.43
CA GLY A 123 -15.91 3.46 9.41
C GLY A 123 -15.56 4.88 9.00
N HIS A 124 -14.28 5.24 9.20
CA HIS A 124 -13.77 6.56 8.85
C HIS A 124 -13.66 6.68 7.32
N PHE A 125 -14.62 7.45 6.78
CA PHE A 125 -15.01 7.75 5.39
C PHE A 125 -15.75 6.62 4.67
#